data_AF-K0KCJ6-F1
#
_entry.id   AF-K0KCJ6-F1
#
_cell.length_a   1.000
_cell.length_b   1.000
_cell.length_c   1.000
_cell.angle_alpha   90.00
_cell.angle_beta   90.00
_cell.angle_gamma   90.00
#
_symmetry.space_group_name_H-M   'P 1'
#
loop_
_entity.id
_entity.type
_entity.pdbx_description
1 polymer ?
#
loop_
_entity_poly.entity_id
_entity_poly.type
_entity_poly.pdbx_seq_one_letter_code
_entity_poly.pdbx_strand_id
1 'polypeptide(L)'
;MSEVVYKTKTIDFNGKRNILIQNENGPCALHSLVNSILLTVDHLSSSEIHDLVALVNSVESVPLDQLLNSLKQIVTANQRLYGISPEDIQSTLSLLPRLHEGLEINPQFDGTFSPGHELNLFRNFNIPLVHGWLVDPNELEYAGVLKYNSYEAAQNVLVEAYEVEQKPVKDNVDLEIIQDSRQIKSFFARSATQLTDYGLNYLKQNLTPGSIAVLFRNNHYATIIKNDNDIFSLVTDIGFSSRKSYIWESLLSINGSNNSFFTGSFSPILEDSTNPFDDQQDHTDLNSQEEQDRALARTIQEEEDNKAAKRLQQVQEKREKKNAAKNNGSLSGGKKSPKIKDGKKKSKCIVM
;
A
#
# COMPACT_ATOMS: atom_id res chain seq x y z
N MET A 1 19.47 21.60 17.13
CA MET A 1 19.12 20.55 16.17
C MET A 1 17.92 19.84 16.75
N SER A 2 16.82 19.75 16.01
CA SER A 2 15.63 19.01 16.45
C SER A 2 16.03 17.58 16.79
N GLU A 3 15.76 17.17 18.02
CA GLU A 3 16.01 15.81 18.49
C GLU A 3 15.14 14.86 17.65
N VAL A 4 15.76 13.91 16.93
CA VAL A 4 15.01 12.93 16.13
C VAL A 4 14.44 11.90 17.10
N VAL A 5 13.11 11.80 17.13
CA VAL A 5 12.39 10.89 18.05
C VAL A 5 11.45 9.99 17.23
N TYR A 6 11.41 8.71 17.59
CA TYR A 6 10.57 7.70 16.94
C TYR A 6 9.44 7.29 17.86
N LYS A 7 8.21 7.26 17.34
CA LYS A 7 7.04 6.83 18.11
C LYS A 7 7.02 5.32 18.26
N THR A 8 6.41 4.86 19.35
CA THR A 8 6.22 3.44 19.63
C THR A 8 4.74 3.05 19.53
N LYS A 9 4.48 1.78 19.21
CA LYS A 9 3.15 1.18 19.18
C LYS A 9 3.18 -0.14 19.93
N THR A 10 2.28 -0.32 20.89
CA THR A 10 2.09 -1.61 21.57
C THR A 10 1.34 -2.58 20.66
N ILE A 11 1.95 -3.75 20.46
CA ILE A 11 1.39 -4.89 19.75
C ILE A 11 1.30 -6.10 20.68
N ASP A 12 0.41 -7.03 20.35
CA ASP A 12 0.30 -8.33 21.03
C ASP A 12 0.79 -9.42 20.09
N PHE A 13 2.07 -9.79 20.23
CA PHE A 13 2.73 -10.81 19.44
C PHE A 13 3.67 -11.61 20.37
N ASN A 14 3.30 -12.85 20.67
CA ASN A 14 3.96 -13.66 21.71
C ASN A 14 4.11 -12.86 23.03
N GLY A 15 3.02 -12.18 23.43
CA GLY A 15 2.98 -11.25 24.54
C GLY A 15 3.00 -9.78 24.12
N LYS A 16 2.66 -8.90 25.07
CA LYS A 16 2.64 -7.45 24.85
C LYS A 16 4.05 -6.91 24.71
N ARG A 17 4.33 -6.23 23.60
CA ARG A 17 5.59 -5.55 23.32
C ARG A 17 5.36 -4.31 22.48
N ASN A 18 6.25 -3.34 22.58
CA ASN A 18 6.23 -2.14 21.75
C ASN A 18 7.15 -2.33 20.54
N ILE A 19 6.72 -1.83 19.39
CA ILE A 19 7.52 -1.72 18.16
C ILE A 19 7.69 -0.24 17.81
N LEU A 20 8.71 0.07 17.02
CA LEU A 20 8.88 1.39 16.42
C LEU A 20 7.97 1.53 15.19
N ILE A 21 7.29 2.67 15.08
CA ILE A 21 6.48 3.03 13.92
C ILE A 21 7.15 4.13 13.10
N GLN A 22 7.01 4.03 11.78
CA GLN A 22 7.61 4.90 10.78
C GLN A 22 6.60 5.96 10.32
N ASN A 23 7.11 7.14 9.96
CA ASN A 23 6.40 8.13 9.16
C ASN A 23 6.74 7.92 7.67
N GLU A 24 6.00 8.54 6.74
CA GLU A 24 6.10 8.34 5.28
C GLU A 24 7.54 8.43 4.69
N ASN A 25 8.47 9.14 5.33
CA ASN A 25 9.88 9.25 4.91
C ASN A 25 10.88 8.88 6.03
N GLY A 26 10.45 8.07 6.98
CA GLY A 26 11.26 7.65 8.12
C GLY A 26 12.39 6.68 7.72
N PRO A 27 13.41 6.50 8.58
CA PRO A 27 14.51 5.60 8.29
C PRO A 27 14.13 4.14 8.44
N CYS A 28 13.58 3.58 7.37
CA CYS A 28 13.03 2.24 7.35
C CYS A 28 14.05 1.15 7.71
N ALA A 29 15.32 1.31 7.31
CA ALA A 29 16.38 0.36 7.66
C ALA A 29 16.59 0.25 9.18
N LEU A 30 16.69 1.37 9.89
CA LEU A 30 16.84 1.39 11.35
C LEU A 30 15.62 0.79 12.05
N HIS A 31 14.42 1.15 11.63
CA HIS A 31 13.18 0.64 12.22
C HIS A 31 13.04 -0.86 12.01
N SER A 32 13.29 -1.33 10.79
CA SER A 32 13.17 -2.75 10.47
C SER A 32 14.24 -3.58 11.17
N LEU A 33 15.44 -3.03 11.36
CA LEU A 33 16.46 -3.66 12.21
C LEU A 33 16.01 -3.76 13.67
N VAL A 34 15.63 -2.63 14.29
CA VAL A 34 15.23 -2.60 15.70
C VAL A 34 14.00 -3.47 15.94
N ASN A 35 12.96 -3.36 15.10
CA ASN A 35 11.76 -4.18 15.21
C ASN A 35 12.08 -5.66 15.06
N SER A 36 13.00 -6.03 14.16
CA SER A 36 13.43 -7.43 14.06
C SER A 36 14.07 -7.92 15.36
N ILE A 37 14.97 -7.14 15.99
CA ILE A 37 15.57 -7.48 17.30
C ILE A 37 14.48 -7.61 18.39
N LEU A 38 13.54 -6.67 18.45
CA LEU A 38 12.45 -6.67 19.43
C LEU A 38 11.50 -7.87 19.26
N LEU A 39 11.38 -8.40 18.05
CA LEU A 39 10.52 -9.54 17.74
C LEU A 39 11.23 -10.89 17.91
N THR A 40 12.55 -10.96 17.69
CA THR A 40 13.35 -12.18 17.85
C THR A 40 13.76 -12.47 19.30
N VAL A 41 13.60 -11.52 20.22
CA VAL A 41 13.98 -11.68 21.63
C VAL A 41 13.32 -12.91 22.27
N ASP A 42 14.15 -13.70 22.94
CA ASP A 42 13.78 -14.87 23.72
C ASP A 42 14.46 -14.83 25.11
N HIS A 43 14.29 -15.88 25.90
CA HIS A 43 14.88 -16.00 27.24
C HIS A 43 16.39 -16.26 27.25
N LEU A 44 16.99 -16.58 26.09
CA LEU A 44 18.42 -16.84 25.92
C LEU A 44 19.17 -15.63 25.36
N SER A 45 18.43 -14.58 24.99
CA SER A 45 18.95 -13.34 24.46
C SER A 45 19.82 -12.61 25.48
N SER A 46 20.76 -11.80 24.99
CA SER A 46 21.69 -11.08 25.87
C SER A 46 20.98 -10.02 26.71
N SER A 47 21.59 -9.63 27.84
CA SER A 47 21.04 -8.58 28.71
C SER A 47 20.82 -7.26 27.97
N GLU A 48 21.70 -6.92 27.03
CA GLU A 48 21.62 -5.69 26.22
C GLU A 48 20.38 -5.67 25.32
N ILE A 49 19.94 -6.84 24.81
CA ILE A 49 18.69 -6.96 24.04
C ILE A 49 17.50 -6.73 24.98
N HIS A 50 17.53 -7.29 26.19
CA HIS A 50 16.48 -7.05 27.19
C HIS A 50 16.40 -5.59 27.63
N ASP A 51 17.54 -4.90 27.76
CA ASP A 51 17.59 -3.47 28.06
C ASP A 51 16.95 -2.63 26.94
N LEU A 52 17.21 -2.98 25.67
CA LEU A 52 16.53 -2.35 24.52
C LEU A 52 15.01 -2.57 24.56
N VAL A 53 14.56 -3.79 24.86
CA VAL A 53 13.13 -4.09 24.99
C VAL A 53 12.50 -3.29 26.13
N ALA A 54 13.17 -3.17 27.27
CA ALA A 54 12.69 -2.38 28.40
C ALA A 54 12.60 -0.88 28.07
N LEU A 55 13.59 -0.36 27.34
CA LEU A 55 13.59 1.02 26.85
C LEU A 55 12.38 1.30 25.94
N VAL A 56 12.17 0.47 24.92
CA VAL A 56 11.09 0.67 23.94
C VAL A 56 9.70 0.43 24.57
N ASN A 57 9.60 -0.45 25.55
CA ASN A 57 8.35 -0.72 26.28
C ASN A 57 7.98 0.39 27.29
N SER A 58 8.95 1.14 27.80
CA SER A 58 8.72 2.13 28.87
C SER A 58 8.34 3.53 28.37
N VAL A 59 8.59 3.84 27.09
CA VAL A 59 8.41 5.19 26.53
C VAL A 59 7.51 5.18 25.30
N GLU A 60 6.64 6.19 25.15
CA GLU A 60 5.80 6.39 23.95
C GLU A 60 6.60 6.84 22.73
N SER A 61 7.78 7.42 22.93
CA SER A 61 8.65 7.92 21.87
C SER A 61 10.11 7.86 22.30
N VAL A 62 10.96 7.22 21.50
CA VAL A 62 12.36 6.96 21.83
C VAL A 62 13.28 7.88 21.01
N PRO A 63 14.19 8.64 21.65
CA PRO A 63 15.19 9.44 20.95
C PRO A 63 16.19 8.57 20.17
N LEU A 64 16.62 9.05 19.00
CA LEU A 64 17.61 8.36 18.16
C LEU A 64 18.88 8.02 18.92
N ASP A 65 19.42 8.96 19.72
CA ASP A 65 20.67 8.73 20.46
C ASP A 65 20.57 7.57 21.45
N GLN A 66 19.42 7.39 22.10
CA GLN A 66 19.20 6.28 23.04
C GLN A 66 19.12 4.93 22.30
N LEU A 67 18.44 4.90 21.14
CA LEU A 67 18.42 3.71 20.29
C LEU A 67 19.83 3.37 19.79
N LEU A 68 20.58 4.35 19.29
CA LEU A 68 21.94 4.14 18.81
C LEU A 68 22.85 3.62 19.91
N ASN A 69 22.76 4.17 21.12
CA ASN A 69 23.56 3.68 22.25
C ASN A 69 23.23 2.23 22.61
N SER A 70 21.95 1.85 22.61
CA SER A 70 21.52 0.47 22.85
C SER A 70 22.02 -0.48 21.76
N LEU A 71 21.92 -0.07 20.49
CA LEU A 71 22.43 -0.86 19.35
C LEU A 71 23.94 -1.05 19.42
N LYS A 72 24.72 -0.03 19.80
CA LYS A 72 26.18 -0.14 19.98
C LYS A 72 26.55 -1.15 21.08
N GLN A 73 25.78 -1.18 22.18
CA GLN A 73 25.98 -2.14 23.26
C GLN A 73 25.70 -3.58 22.77
N ILE A 74 24.60 -3.78 22.04
CA ILE A 74 24.24 -5.09 21.46
C ILE A 74 25.33 -5.60 20.51
N VAL A 75 25.82 -4.76 19.58
CA VAL A 75 26.88 -5.15 18.64
C VAL A 75 28.17 -5.51 19.38
N THR A 76 28.52 -4.76 20.42
CA THR A 76 29.70 -5.05 21.25
C THR A 76 29.55 -6.36 22.03
N ALA A 77 28.34 -6.68 22.51
CA ALA A 77 28.06 -7.96 23.14
C ALA A 77 28.14 -9.11 22.12
N ASN A 78 27.53 -8.94 20.95
CA ASN A 78 27.56 -9.90 19.85
C ASN A 78 28.99 -10.17 19.37
N GLN A 79 29.87 -9.17 19.35
CA GLN A 79 31.29 -9.38 19.04
C GLN A 79 31.92 -10.43 19.96
N ARG A 80 31.62 -10.37 21.27
CA ARG A 80 32.15 -11.30 22.27
C ARG A 80 31.54 -12.69 22.14
N LEU A 81 30.26 -12.77 21.79
CA LEU A 81 29.52 -14.03 21.68
C LEU A 81 29.84 -14.79 20.39
N TYR A 82 29.91 -14.10 19.26
CA TYR A 82 30.05 -14.70 17.93
C TYR A 82 31.45 -14.56 17.32
N GLY A 83 32.38 -13.88 18.01
CA GLY A 83 33.76 -13.72 17.54
C GLY A 83 33.88 -12.86 16.27
N ILE A 84 33.05 -11.83 16.15
CA ILE A 84 33.03 -10.92 14.98
C ILE A 84 34.34 -10.14 14.90
N SER A 85 34.85 -9.93 13.67
CA SER A 85 36.08 -9.15 13.45
C SER A 85 35.94 -7.71 13.99
N PRO A 86 36.96 -7.15 14.67
CA PRO A 86 36.95 -5.75 15.10
C PRO A 86 36.70 -4.75 13.96
N GLU A 87 37.15 -5.06 12.74
CA GLU A 87 36.96 -4.21 11.57
C GLU A 87 35.48 -4.13 11.16
N ASP A 88 34.78 -5.27 11.17
CA ASP A 88 33.35 -5.33 10.83
C ASP A 88 32.49 -4.59 11.86
N ILE A 89 32.88 -4.67 13.14
CA ILE A 89 32.25 -3.92 14.23
C ILE A 89 32.46 -2.42 14.06
N GLN A 90 33.70 -1.99 13.78
CA GLN A 90 34.01 -0.57 13.58
C GLN A 90 33.26 0.00 12.38
N SER A 91 33.14 -0.78 11.29
CA SER A 91 32.33 -0.44 10.12
C SER A 91 30.83 -0.31 10.49
N THR A 92 30.30 -1.24 11.26
CA THR A 92 28.91 -1.16 11.74
C THR A 92 28.65 0.06 12.61
N LEU A 93 29.57 0.37 13.53
CA LEU A 93 29.46 1.51 14.43
C LEU A 93 29.51 2.86 13.70
N SER A 94 30.21 2.94 12.56
CA SER A 94 30.24 4.15 11.73
C SER A 94 29.00 4.29 10.83
N LEU A 95 28.37 3.17 10.46
CA LEU A 95 27.13 3.14 9.67
C LEU A 95 25.88 3.43 10.50
N LEU A 96 25.82 3.00 11.76
CA LEU A 96 24.65 3.16 12.64
C LEU A 96 24.11 4.60 12.69
N PRO A 97 24.94 5.66 12.88
CA PRO A 97 24.46 7.03 12.86
C PRO A 97 23.90 7.47 11.51
N ARG A 98 24.37 6.90 10.39
CA ARG A 98 23.92 7.24 9.02
C ARG A 98 22.72 6.42 8.56
N LEU A 99 22.38 5.36 9.29
CA LEU A 99 21.26 4.48 8.98
C LEU A 99 19.91 5.22 8.93
N HIS A 100 19.85 6.39 9.57
CA HIS A 100 18.67 7.25 9.51
C HIS A 100 18.51 8.05 8.20
N GLU A 101 19.59 8.16 7.40
CA GLU A 101 19.61 8.89 6.13
C GLU A 101 19.37 7.95 4.94
N GLY A 102 19.62 6.65 5.12
CA GLY A 102 19.46 5.61 4.11
C GLY A 102 20.52 4.53 4.24
N LEU A 103 20.29 3.40 3.56
CA LEU A 103 21.26 2.32 3.45
C LEU A 103 21.31 1.86 2.00
N GLU A 104 22.47 2.05 1.37
CA GLU A 104 22.71 1.68 -0.02
C GLU A 104 23.08 0.19 -0.08
N ILE A 105 22.22 -0.60 -0.71
CA ILE A 105 22.51 -2.01 -1.00
C ILE A 105 22.20 -2.29 -2.46
N ASN A 106 22.99 -3.17 -3.05
CA ASN A 106 22.88 -3.56 -4.44
C ASN A 106 22.39 -5.02 -4.53
N PRO A 107 21.07 -5.25 -4.73
CA PRO A 107 20.52 -6.60 -4.84
C PRO A 107 21.01 -7.30 -6.11
N GLN A 108 21.18 -8.61 -6.00
CA GLN A 108 21.56 -9.49 -7.11
C GLN A 108 20.40 -10.35 -7.57
N PHE A 109 20.27 -10.56 -8.88
CA PHE A 109 19.08 -11.21 -9.46
C PHE A 109 19.01 -12.73 -9.22
N ASP A 110 20.01 -13.28 -8.52
CA ASP A 110 20.05 -14.64 -7.99
C ASP A 110 19.51 -14.76 -6.54
N GLY A 111 19.14 -13.65 -5.91
CA GLY A 111 18.63 -13.60 -4.54
C GLY A 111 19.67 -13.24 -3.48
N THR A 112 20.91 -12.93 -3.88
CA THR A 112 21.98 -12.46 -3.00
C THR A 112 22.16 -10.94 -3.09
N PHE A 113 23.15 -10.39 -2.40
CA PHE A 113 23.50 -8.97 -2.48
C PHE A 113 24.96 -8.84 -2.85
N SER A 114 25.31 -7.79 -3.59
CA SER A 114 26.70 -7.45 -3.86
C SER A 114 27.45 -7.20 -2.54
N PRO A 115 28.69 -7.71 -2.39
CA PRO A 115 29.45 -7.52 -1.15
C PRO A 115 29.58 -6.04 -0.79
N GLY A 116 29.14 -5.68 0.41
CA GLY A 116 29.17 -4.32 0.94
C GLY A 116 29.27 -4.31 2.45
N HIS A 117 29.80 -3.24 3.00
CA HIS A 117 29.92 -3.04 4.46
C HIS A 117 28.55 -2.94 5.14
N GLU A 118 27.55 -2.49 4.38
CA GLU A 118 26.15 -2.35 4.76
C GLU A 118 25.51 -3.69 5.11
N LEU A 119 25.92 -4.77 4.45
CA LEU A 119 25.46 -6.12 4.77
C LEU A 119 25.98 -6.61 6.11
N ASN A 120 27.16 -6.14 6.53
CA ASN A 120 27.74 -6.52 7.83
C ASN A 120 26.89 -5.99 8.98
N LEU A 121 26.14 -4.89 8.80
CA LEU A 121 25.19 -4.39 9.78
C LEU A 121 24.24 -5.51 10.22
N PHE A 122 23.45 -6.05 9.29
CA PHE A 122 22.45 -7.07 9.60
C PHE A 122 23.09 -8.36 10.13
N ARG A 123 24.24 -8.77 9.58
CA ARG A 123 25.00 -9.92 10.05
C ARG A 123 25.47 -9.78 11.50
N ASN A 124 25.93 -8.60 11.90
CA ASN A 124 26.42 -8.32 13.25
C ASN A 124 25.30 -8.31 14.30
N PHE A 125 24.06 -8.06 13.87
CA PHE A 125 22.86 -8.23 14.70
C PHE A 125 22.22 -9.62 14.59
N ASN A 126 22.82 -10.54 13.82
CA ASN A 126 22.29 -11.87 13.53
C ASN A 126 20.85 -11.83 12.96
N ILE A 127 20.58 -10.86 12.09
CA ILE A 127 19.29 -10.71 11.41
C ILE A 127 19.48 -11.01 9.93
N PRO A 128 18.72 -11.94 9.35
CA PRO A 128 18.76 -12.20 7.91
C PRO A 128 18.23 -10.99 7.12
N LEU A 129 18.97 -10.55 6.11
CA LEU A 129 18.51 -9.62 5.08
C LEU A 129 18.20 -10.41 3.81
N VAL A 130 17.01 -10.24 3.25
CA VAL A 130 16.54 -10.96 2.06
C VAL A 130 15.86 -9.99 1.08
N HIS A 131 15.78 -10.38 -0.19
CA HIS A 131 14.96 -9.71 -1.19
C HIS A 131 14.35 -10.73 -2.14
N GLY A 132 13.28 -10.35 -2.84
CA GLY A 132 12.56 -11.21 -3.77
C GLY A 132 12.69 -10.77 -5.24
N TRP A 133 13.72 -10.01 -5.56
CA TRP A 133 13.95 -9.51 -6.92
C TRP A 133 14.79 -10.50 -7.73
N LEU A 134 14.20 -11.63 -8.09
CA LEU A 134 14.91 -12.72 -8.79
C LEU A 134 14.41 -12.89 -10.21
N VAL A 135 15.31 -13.24 -11.13
CA VAL A 135 14.94 -13.63 -12.49
C VAL A 135 14.55 -15.12 -12.53
N ASP A 136 13.46 -15.45 -13.23
CA ASP A 136 13.01 -16.84 -13.35
C ASP A 136 13.90 -17.60 -14.34
N PRO A 137 14.45 -18.78 -13.99
CA PRO A 137 15.23 -19.64 -14.89
C PRO A 137 14.54 -20.03 -16.19
N ASN A 138 13.20 -19.97 -16.26
CA ASN A 138 12.42 -20.32 -17.45
C ASN A 138 12.22 -19.15 -18.42
N GLU A 139 12.65 -17.94 -18.05
CA GLU A 139 12.51 -16.75 -18.89
C GLU A 139 13.62 -16.62 -19.93
N LEU A 140 13.29 -15.99 -21.07
CA LEU A 140 14.24 -15.78 -22.17
C LEU A 140 15.35 -14.78 -21.79
N GLU A 141 15.04 -13.88 -20.87
CA GLU A 141 15.94 -12.84 -20.37
C GLU A 141 16.89 -13.32 -19.28
N TYR A 142 16.72 -14.56 -18.78
CA TYR A 142 17.51 -15.12 -17.69
C TYR A 142 19.02 -15.00 -17.94
N ALA A 143 19.48 -15.38 -19.13
CA ALA A 143 20.90 -15.39 -19.46
C ALA A 143 21.52 -13.98 -19.46
N GLY A 144 20.87 -12.99 -20.10
CA GLY A 144 21.41 -11.63 -20.14
C GLY A 144 21.27 -10.87 -18.82
N VAL A 145 20.22 -11.13 -18.04
CA VAL A 145 20.06 -10.53 -16.70
C VAL A 145 21.10 -11.11 -15.73
N LEU A 146 21.27 -12.43 -15.70
CA LEU A 146 22.22 -13.10 -14.81
C LEU A 146 23.69 -12.84 -15.21
N LYS A 147 23.98 -12.51 -16.47
CA LYS A 147 25.32 -12.10 -16.91
C LYS A 147 25.85 -10.90 -16.13
N TYR A 148 24.99 -9.93 -15.80
CA TYR A 148 25.36 -8.73 -15.03
C TYR A 148 24.98 -8.84 -13.54
N ASN A 149 24.05 -9.74 -13.20
CA ASN A 149 23.63 -10.23 -11.87
C ASN A 149 23.34 -9.19 -10.78
N SER A 150 23.51 -7.89 -10.98
CA SER A 150 23.27 -6.87 -9.96
C SER A 150 22.54 -5.67 -10.56
N TYR A 151 21.79 -4.96 -9.72
CA TYR A 151 21.06 -3.78 -10.15
C TYR A 151 21.99 -2.71 -10.75
N GLU A 152 23.09 -2.38 -10.07
CA GLU A 152 24.04 -1.37 -10.55
C GLU A 152 24.71 -1.79 -11.86
N ALA A 153 25.15 -3.05 -11.99
CA ALA A 153 25.76 -3.52 -13.22
C ALA A 153 24.75 -3.49 -14.39
N ALA A 154 23.51 -3.91 -14.13
CA ALA A 154 22.45 -3.82 -15.12
C ALA A 154 22.17 -2.37 -15.54
N GLN A 155 22.14 -1.42 -14.61
CA GLN A 155 22.01 0.01 -14.93
C GLN A 155 23.16 0.52 -15.78
N ASN A 156 24.40 0.17 -15.47
CA ASN A 156 25.57 0.57 -16.25
C ASN A 156 25.46 0.10 -17.71
N VAL A 157 24.99 -1.13 -17.93
CA VAL A 157 24.75 -1.66 -19.28
C VAL A 157 23.66 -0.89 -20.01
N LEU A 158 22.59 -0.46 -19.32
CA LEU A 158 21.54 0.34 -19.93
C LEU A 158 22.06 1.71 -20.40
N VAL A 159 22.97 2.32 -19.65
CA VAL A 159 23.63 3.58 -20.01
C VAL A 159 24.60 3.35 -21.17
N GLU A 160 25.44 2.33 -21.09
CA GLU A 160 26.38 1.97 -22.16
C GLU A 160 25.65 1.67 -23.47
N ALA A 161 24.56 0.91 -23.42
CA ALA A 161 23.73 0.62 -24.58
C ALA A 161 23.17 1.87 -25.25
N TYR A 162 22.81 2.90 -24.47
CA TYR A 162 22.34 4.18 -25.01
C TYR A 162 23.43 4.93 -25.78
N GLU A 163 24.67 4.90 -25.28
CA GLU A 163 25.83 5.49 -25.98
C GLU A 163 26.18 4.70 -27.25
N VAL A 164 26.18 3.37 -27.16
CA VAL A 164 26.43 2.45 -28.27
C VAL A 164 25.37 2.58 -29.37
N GLU A 165 24.10 2.79 -29.02
CA GLU A 165 23.03 2.96 -30.00
C GLU A 165 23.24 4.17 -30.93
N GLN A 166 23.91 5.22 -30.43
CA GLN A 166 24.22 6.45 -31.16
C GLN A 166 25.46 6.33 -32.06
N LYS A 167 26.28 5.29 -31.90
CA LYS A 167 27.46 5.08 -32.75
C LYS A 167 27.02 4.77 -34.21
N PRO A 168 27.68 5.37 -35.21
CA PRO A 168 27.31 5.19 -36.63
C PRO A 168 27.72 3.82 -37.19
N VAL A 169 28.79 3.22 -36.66
CA VAL A 169 29.24 1.87 -37.00
C VAL A 169 29.26 1.07 -35.71
N LYS A 170 28.64 -0.11 -35.75
CA LYS A 170 28.48 -1.02 -34.60
C LYS A 170 29.29 -2.26 -34.87
N ASP A 171 30.12 -2.66 -33.92
CA ASP A 171 30.81 -3.94 -33.96
C ASP A 171 29.94 -5.05 -33.32
N ASN A 172 30.47 -6.29 -33.26
CA ASN A 172 29.74 -7.40 -32.66
C ASN A 172 29.51 -7.22 -31.15
N VAL A 173 30.39 -6.50 -30.46
CA VAL A 173 30.29 -6.25 -29.01
C VAL A 173 29.17 -5.24 -28.75
N ASP A 174 29.11 -4.18 -29.56
CA ASP A 174 28.05 -3.19 -29.55
C ASP A 174 26.66 -3.85 -29.77
N LEU A 175 26.57 -4.82 -30.69
CA LEU A 175 25.33 -5.57 -30.93
C LEU A 175 24.93 -6.46 -29.74
N GLU A 176 25.90 -7.08 -29.07
CA GLU A 176 25.67 -7.88 -27.87
C GLU A 176 25.16 -7.01 -26.71
N ILE A 177 25.79 -5.86 -26.45
CA ILE A 177 25.36 -4.90 -25.42
C ILE A 177 23.93 -4.42 -25.69
N ILE A 178 23.59 -4.10 -26.95
CA ILE A 178 22.23 -3.72 -27.31
C ILE A 178 21.25 -4.86 -27.02
N GLN A 179 21.60 -6.11 -27.35
CA GLN A 179 20.75 -7.26 -27.09
C GLN A 179 20.54 -7.50 -25.60
N ASP A 180 21.60 -7.48 -24.81
CA ASP A 180 21.56 -7.65 -23.36
C ASP A 180 20.72 -6.53 -22.70
N SER A 181 20.88 -5.28 -23.16
CA SER A 181 20.10 -4.15 -22.66
C SER A 181 18.60 -4.33 -22.90
N ARG A 182 18.18 -4.98 -23.99
CA ARG A 182 16.76 -5.27 -24.26
C ARG A 182 16.20 -6.29 -23.28
N GLN A 183 16.99 -7.32 -22.94
CA GLN A 183 16.60 -8.31 -21.95
C GLN A 183 16.46 -7.68 -20.57
N ILE A 184 17.42 -6.85 -20.16
CA ILE A 184 17.37 -6.09 -18.90
C ILE A 184 16.18 -5.13 -18.87
N LYS A 185 15.93 -4.37 -19.94
CA LYS A 185 14.76 -3.46 -20.04
C LYS A 185 13.44 -4.22 -19.90
N SER A 186 13.32 -5.38 -20.58
CA SER A 186 12.14 -6.24 -20.48
C SER A 186 11.92 -6.72 -19.04
N PHE A 187 12.99 -7.19 -18.38
CA PHE A 187 12.93 -7.62 -16.99
C PHE A 187 12.51 -6.46 -16.06
N PHE A 188 13.16 -5.30 -16.13
CA PHE A 188 12.83 -4.15 -15.29
C PHE A 188 11.40 -3.65 -15.49
N ALA A 189 10.89 -3.68 -16.72
CA ALA A 189 9.51 -3.32 -17.01
C ALA A 189 8.50 -4.27 -16.33
N ARG A 190 8.84 -5.56 -16.21
CA ARG A 190 7.99 -6.58 -15.57
C ARG A 190 8.17 -6.65 -14.05
N SER A 191 9.33 -6.24 -13.53
CA SER A 191 9.69 -6.32 -12.12
C SER A 191 9.82 -4.94 -11.45
N ALA A 192 9.02 -3.94 -11.86
CA ALA A 192 9.14 -2.55 -11.40
C ALA A 192 9.00 -2.39 -9.87
N THR A 193 8.31 -3.33 -9.22
CA THR A 193 8.07 -3.43 -7.77
C THR A 193 9.19 -4.13 -6.99
N GLN A 194 10.32 -4.42 -7.64
CA GLN A 194 11.50 -5.11 -7.07
C GLN A 194 11.14 -6.44 -6.36
N LEU A 195 10.09 -7.11 -6.83
CA LEU A 195 9.61 -8.40 -6.34
C LEU A 195 9.01 -9.15 -7.52
N THR A 196 9.46 -10.37 -7.76
CA THR A 196 8.94 -11.25 -8.82
C THR A 196 8.16 -12.42 -8.22
N ASP A 197 7.29 -13.07 -9.00
CA ASP A 197 6.52 -14.22 -8.53
C ASP A 197 7.44 -15.39 -8.18
N TYR A 198 8.47 -15.59 -9.02
CA TYR A 198 9.54 -16.54 -8.76
C TYR A 198 10.28 -16.21 -7.45
N GLY A 199 10.66 -14.94 -7.25
CA GLY A 199 11.33 -14.50 -6.03
C GLY A 199 10.48 -14.62 -4.77
N LEU A 200 9.18 -14.36 -4.85
CA LEU A 200 8.25 -14.57 -3.73
C LEU A 200 8.16 -16.06 -3.36
N ASN A 201 8.04 -16.94 -4.36
CA ASN A 201 8.05 -18.39 -4.14
C ASN A 201 9.39 -18.88 -3.59
N TYR A 202 10.50 -18.32 -4.06
CA TYR A 202 11.83 -18.59 -3.53
C TYR A 202 11.94 -18.20 -2.06
N LEU A 203 11.44 -17.02 -1.66
CA LEU A 203 11.40 -16.61 -0.25
C LEU A 203 10.53 -17.56 0.58
N LYS A 204 9.35 -17.96 0.07
CA LYS A 204 8.48 -18.93 0.76
C LYS A 204 9.16 -20.28 0.98
N GLN A 205 10.01 -20.73 0.07
CA GLN A 205 10.72 -22.01 0.21
C GLN A 205 11.94 -21.93 1.14
N ASN A 206 12.70 -20.83 1.08
CA ASN A 206 13.98 -20.71 1.79
C ASN A 206 13.88 -20.14 3.21
N LEU A 207 12.85 -19.34 3.51
CA LEU A 207 12.65 -18.85 4.87
C LEU A 207 12.17 -19.99 5.79
N THR A 208 12.70 -20.05 7.00
CA THR A 208 12.25 -21.00 8.01
C THR A 208 10.95 -20.50 8.65
N PRO A 209 9.92 -21.36 8.83
CA PRO A 209 8.70 -20.96 9.53
C PRO A 209 9.02 -20.43 10.95
N GLY A 210 8.41 -19.32 11.33
CA GLY A 210 8.61 -18.62 12.59
C GLY A 210 9.84 -17.71 12.63
N SER A 211 10.69 -17.70 11.60
CA SER A 211 11.85 -16.80 11.55
C SER A 211 11.48 -15.40 11.09
N ILE A 212 12.15 -14.43 11.69
CA ILE A 212 12.04 -13.01 11.34
C ILE A 212 13.25 -12.63 10.48
N ALA A 213 12.99 -11.87 9.43
CA ALA A 213 14.02 -11.33 8.53
C ALA A 213 13.66 -9.90 8.13
N VAL A 214 14.62 -9.19 7.55
CA VAL A 214 14.40 -7.90 6.92
C VAL A 214 14.29 -8.11 5.41
N LEU A 215 13.17 -7.68 4.82
CA LEU A 215 12.93 -7.67 3.39
C LEU A 215 13.34 -6.33 2.81
N PHE A 216 14.19 -6.34 1.79
CA PHE A 216 14.43 -5.20 0.92
C PHE A 216 13.51 -5.25 -0.31
N ARG A 217 12.75 -4.18 -0.52
CA ARG A 217 11.82 -4.04 -1.64
C ARG A 217 11.50 -2.57 -1.89
N ASN A 218 11.51 -2.13 -3.14
CA ASN A 218 11.20 -0.75 -3.56
C ASN A 218 12.01 0.31 -2.80
N ASN A 219 13.31 0.07 -2.61
CA ASN A 219 14.20 0.93 -1.80
C ASN A 219 13.73 1.10 -0.34
N HIS A 220 12.88 0.20 0.16
CA HIS A 220 12.37 0.20 1.51
C HIS A 220 12.75 -1.11 2.21
N TYR A 221 12.85 -1.04 3.54
CA TYR A 221 13.16 -2.18 4.39
C TYR A 221 11.96 -2.47 5.26
N ALA A 222 11.45 -3.70 5.24
CA ALA A 222 10.34 -4.14 6.07
C ALA A 222 10.73 -5.36 6.92
N THR A 223 10.29 -5.41 8.16
CA THR A 223 10.40 -6.62 8.98
C THR A 223 9.37 -7.63 8.50
N ILE A 224 9.81 -8.83 8.14
CA ILE A 224 8.94 -9.92 7.69
C ILE A 224 9.05 -11.14 8.61
N ILE A 225 8.00 -11.93 8.65
CA ILE A 225 7.97 -13.24 9.30
C ILE A 225 7.31 -14.26 8.37
N LYS A 226 7.82 -15.48 8.36
CA LYS A 226 7.12 -16.60 7.72
C LYS A 226 6.24 -17.29 8.75
N ASN A 227 4.94 -17.35 8.52
CA ASN A 227 4.04 -18.20 9.29
C ASN A 227 3.42 -19.24 8.35
N ASP A 228 3.55 -20.51 8.72
CA ASP A 228 3.22 -21.65 7.87
C ASP A 228 3.91 -21.57 6.49
N ASN A 229 3.14 -21.29 5.43
CA ASN A 229 3.63 -21.19 4.05
C ASN A 229 3.50 -19.77 3.46
N ASP A 230 3.10 -18.79 4.28
CA ASP A 230 2.89 -17.42 3.87
C ASP A 230 3.85 -16.48 4.60
N ILE A 231 4.16 -15.37 3.93
CA ILE A 231 5.05 -14.33 4.43
C ILE A 231 4.18 -13.14 4.83
N PHE A 232 4.48 -12.59 5.99
CA PHE A 232 3.79 -11.43 6.54
C PHE A 232 4.80 -10.32 6.77
N SER A 233 4.43 -9.09 6.44
CA SER A 233 5.19 -7.87 6.69
C SER A 233 4.64 -7.15 7.92
N LEU A 234 5.51 -6.63 8.78
CA LEU A 234 5.12 -5.88 9.95
C LEU A 234 4.55 -4.52 9.54
N VAL A 235 3.36 -4.19 10.05
CA VAL A 235 2.71 -2.90 9.79
C VAL A 235 3.34 -1.84 10.71
N THR A 236 4.21 -1.02 10.13
CA THR A 236 4.95 0.03 10.86
C THR A 236 4.43 1.45 10.58
N ASP A 237 3.49 1.64 9.66
CA ASP A 237 2.98 2.96 9.29
C ASP A 237 2.22 3.64 10.44
N ILE A 238 2.53 4.92 10.69
CA ILE A 238 1.88 5.76 11.70
C ILE A 238 0.36 5.87 11.54
N GLY A 239 -0.19 5.71 10.34
CA GLY A 239 -1.63 5.66 10.09
C GLY A 239 -2.34 4.53 10.85
N PHE A 240 -1.61 3.48 11.20
CA PHE A 240 -2.11 2.35 12.00
C PHE A 240 -1.71 2.44 13.48
N SER A 241 -1.20 3.58 13.95
CA SER A 241 -0.77 3.78 15.34
C SER A 241 -1.91 3.56 16.35
N SER A 242 -3.13 4.02 16.04
CA SER A 242 -4.33 3.82 16.88
C SER A 242 -4.87 2.39 16.83
N ARG A 243 -4.62 1.66 15.74
CA ARG A 243 -5.18 0.35 15.46
C ARG A 243 -4.26 -0.77 15.96
N LYS A 244 -4.38 -1.11 17.25
CA LYS A 244 -3.54 -2.14 17.92
C LYS A 244 -3.65 -3.55 17.33
N SER A 245 -4.80 -3.88 16.74
CA SER A 245 -5.03 -5.20 16.13
C SER A 245 -4.30 -5.38 14.81
N TYR A 246 -3.95 -4.30 14.11
CA TYR A 246 -3.28 -4.35 12.80
C TYR A 246 -1.78 -4.47 13.02
N ILE A 247 -1.26 -5.69 12.94
CA ILE A 247 0.14 -6.01 13.25
C ILE A 247 0.85 -6.50 12.00
N TRP A 248 0.23 -7.40 11.25
CA TRP A 248 0.83 -8.06 10.10
C TRP A 248 0.02 -7.75 8.82
N GLU A 249 0.71 -7.62 7.70
CA GLU A 249 0.14 -7.53 6.36
C GLU A 249 0.63 -8.73 5.55
N SER A 250 -0.28 -9.48 4.93
CA SER A 250 0.12 -10.64 4.12
C SER A 250 0.82 -10.21 2.83
N LEU A 251 1.98 -10.78 2.53
CA LEU A 251 2.69 -10.58 1.27
C LEU A 251 2.30 -11.68 0.27
N LEU A 252 1.10 -11.58 -0.30
CA LEU A 252 0.55 -12.61 -1.20
C LEU A 252 0.83 -12.35 -2.68
N SER A 253 0.94 -11.09 -3.07
CA SER A 253 1.08 -10.71 -4.48
C SER A 253 2.05 -9.55 -4.66
N ILE A 254 2.64 -9.48 -5.85
CA ILE A 254 3.55 -8.41 -6.24
C ILE A 254 2.85 -7.04 -6.16
N ASN A 255 1.57 -6.93 -6.52
CA ASN A 255 0.89 -5.63 -6.62
C ASN A 255 0.18 -5.19 -5.34
N GLY A 256 0.19 -6.01 -4.28
CA GLY A 256 -0.47 -5.71 -3.02
C GLY A 256 -2.01 -5.73 -3.07
N SER A 257 -2.61 -6.02 -4.23
CA SER A 257 -4.07 -5.97 -4.42
C SER A 257 -4.83 -6.98 -3.56
N ASN A 258 -4.17 -8.07 -3.18
CA ASN A 258 -4.75 -9.14 -2.38
C ASN A 258 -4.18 -9.18 -0.96
N ASN A 259 -3.45 -8.15 -0.53
CA ASN A 259 -2.91 -8.12 0.81
C ASN A 259 -4.04 -7.85 1.81
N SER A 260 -4.06 -8.64 2.89
CA SER A 260 -4.99 -8.47 4.00
C SER A 260 -4.22 -8.23 5.28
N PHE A 261 -4.87 -7.57 6.25
CA PHE A 261 -4.29 -7.33 7.57
C PHE A 261 -4.61 -8.46 8.53
N PHE A 262 -3.68 -8.72 9.45
CA PHE A 262 -3.73 -9.81 10.41
C PHE A 262 -3.33 -9.31 11.80
N THR A 263 -3.91 -9.95 12.82
CA THR A 263 -3.53 -9.80 14.22
C THR A 263 -2.21 -10.51 14.51
N GLY A 264 -1.63 -10.31 15.70
CA GLY A 264 -0.37 -10.96 16.08
C GLY A 264 -0.47 -12.49 16.23
N SER A 265 -1.68 -13.04 16.35
CA SER A 265 -1.95 -14.49 16.27
C SER A 265 -2.19 -14.97 14.83
N PHE A 266 -1.86 -14.15 13.82
CA PHE A 266 -2.11 -14.41 12.40
C PHE A 266 -3.58 -14.69 12.08
N SER A 267 -4.51 -14.07 12.82
CA SER A 267 -5.94 -14.14 12.51
C SER A 267 -6.31 -13.00 11.56
N PRO A 268 -7.03 -13.27 10.45
CA PRO A 268 -7.38 -12.24 9.49
C PRO A 268 -8.29 -11.20 10.15
N ILE A 269 -7.98 -9.94 9.92
CA ILE A 269 -8.84 -8.81 10.30
C ILE A 269 -9.81 -8.63 9.15
N LEU A 270 -11.04 -9.12 9.33
CA LEU A 270 -12.13 -8.72 8.46
C LEU A 270 -12.34 -7.23 8.69
N GLU A 271 -12.24 -6.42 7.64
CA GLU A 271 -12.74 -5.06 7.72
C GLU A 271 -14.23 -5.16 8.05
N ASP A 272 -14.58 -4.88 9.30
CA ASP A 272 -15.94 -4.48 9.60
C ASP A 272 -16.25 -3.35 8.63
N SER A 273 -17.40 -3.43 7.99
CA SER A 273 -17.99 -2.40 7.13
C SER A 273 -18.35 -1.14 7.93
N THR A 274 -17.43 -0.63 8.73
CA THR A 274 -17.45 0.70 9.32
C THR A 274 -16.75 1.62 8.33
N ASN A 275 -17.56 2.39 7.60
CA ASN A 275 -17.10 3.43 6.70
C ASN A 275 -15.96 4.24 7.35
N PRO A 276 -14.94 4.68 6.59
CA PRO A 276 -13.90 5.59 7.07
C PRO A 276 -14.41 6.98 7.53
N PHE A 277 -15.72 7.19 7.50
CA PHE A 277 -16.43 8.40 7.93
C PHE A 277 -17.23 8.20 9.22
N ASP A 278 -17.13 7.04 9.88
CA ASP A 278 -17.82 6.79 11.14
C ASP A 278 -16.98 7.35 12.30
N ASP A 279 -16.96 8.68 12.39
CA ASP A 279 -16.49 9.39 13.58
C ASP A 279 -17.45 9.06 14.73
N GLN A 280 -16.98 8.28 15.70
CA GLN A 280 -17.68 7.98 16.96
C GLN A 280 -17.73 9.21 17.91
N GLN A 281 -18.03 10.40 17.39
CA GLN A 281 -18.19 11.65 18.14
C GLN A 281 -19.31 12.51 17.56
N ASP A 282 -20.58 12.08 17.66
CA ASP A 282 -21.76 12.96 17.87
C ASP A 282 -23.08 12.19 17.68
N HIS A 283 -23.35 11.20 18.54
CA HIS A 283 -24.62 10.46 18.51
C HIS A 283 -25.77 11.15 19.27
N THR A 284 -25.59 12.37 19.76
CA THR A 284 -26.64 13.08 20.53
C THR A 284 -27.42 14.13 19.75
N ASP A 285 -26.91 14.65 18.63
CA ASP A 285 -27.54 15.80 17.94
C ASP A 285 -28.31 15.45 16.65
N LEU A 286 -28.02 14.31 16.02
CA LEU A 286 -28.65 13.88 14.76
C LEU A 286 -30.15 13.55 14.85
N ASN A 287 -30.62 13.06 16.01
CA ASN A 287 -32.04 12.77 16.21
C ASN A 287 -32.92 14.02 16.13
N SER A 288 -32.38 15.20 16.48
CA SER A 288 -33.14 16.45 16.48
C SER A 288 -33.36 17.00 15.06
N GLN A 289 -32.39 16.80 14.16
CA GLN A 289 -32.47 17.25 12.76
C GLN A 289 -33.33 16.31 11.90
N GLU A 290 -33.21 14.99 12.04
CA GLU A 290 -34.06 14.05 11.30
C GLU A 290 -35.55 14.25 11.61
N GLU A 291 -35.89 14.57 12.86
CA GLU A 291 -37.27 14.80 13.27
C GLU A 291 -37.83 16.13 12.71
N GLN A 292 -36.99 17.16 12.59
CA GLN A 292 -37.34 18.44 11.96
C GLN A 292 -37.53 18.29 10.44
N ASP A 293 -36.63 17.59 9.76
CA ASP A 293 -36.71 17.37 8.31
C ASP A 293 -37.93 16.51 7.95
N ARG A 294 -38.24 15.50 8.78
CA ARG A 294 -39.43 14.65 8.61
C ARG A 294 -40.74 15.41 8.89
N ALA A 295 -40.72 16.39 9.79
CA ALA A 295 -41.87 17.27 10.02
C ALA A 295 -42.09 18.23 8.85
N LEU A 296 -41.00 18.80 8.31
CA LEU A 296 -41.05 19.69 7.16
C LEU A 296 -41.55 18.97 5.90
N ALA A 297 -41.03 17.76 5.62
CA ALA A 297 -41.43 16.95 4.47
C ALA A 297 -42.93 16.62 4.50
N ARG A 298 -43.48 16.27 5.68
CA ARG A 298 -44.93 16.04 5.83
C ARG A 298 -45.75 17.29 5.53
N THR A 299 -45.30 18.45 6.00
CA THR A 299 -45.99 19.72 5.78
C THR A 299 -46.03 20.09 4.29
N ILE A 300 -44.92 19.91 3.58
CA ILE A 300 -44.83 20.16 2.14
C ILE A 300 -45.76 19.23 1.36
N GLN A 301 -45.80 17.94 1.73
CA GLN A 301 -46.68 16.96 1.11
C GLN A 301 -48.16 17.33 1.27
N GLU A 302 -48.56 17.72 2.49
CA GLU A 302 -49.95 18.12 2.79
C GLU A 302 -50.35 19.39 2.02
N GLU A 303 -49.44 20.34 1.86
CA GLU A 303 -49.70 21.58 1.11
C GLU A 303 -49.86 21.32 -0.40
N GLU A 304 -49.04 20.42 -0.98
CA GLU A 304 -49.18 20.00 -2.37
C GLU A 304 -50.49 19.25 -2.61
N ASP A 305 -50.85 18.30 -1.74
CA ASP A 305 -52.09 17.54 -1.86
C ASP A 305 -53.32 18.45 -1.74
N ASN A 306 -53.28 19.44 -0.84
CA ASN A 306 -54.36 20.42 -0.71
C ASN A 306 -54.47 21.35 -1.94
N LYS A 307 -53.33 21.76 -2.52
CA LYS A 307 -53.31 22.53 -3.78
C LYS A 307 -53.85 21.69 -4.95
N ALA A 308 -53.51 20.40 -5.01
CA ALA A 308 -54.02 19.48 -6.03
C ALA A 308 -55.53 19.27 -5.90
N ALA A 309 -56.03 19.06 -4.67
CA ALA A 309 -57.46 18.93 -4.39
C ALA A 309 -58.24 20.19 -4.81
N LYS A 310 -57.75 21.39 -4.47
CA LYS A 310 -58.37 22.65 -4.90
C LYS A 310 -58.41 22.80 -6.42
N ARG A 311 -57.34 22.41 -7.12
CA ARG A 311 -57.31 22.42 -8.60
C ARG A 311 -58.34 21.47 -9.19
N LEU A 312 -58.47 20.26 -8.64
CA LEU A 312 -59.48 19.28 -9.08
C LEU A 312 -60.90 19.79 -8.86
N GLN A 313 -61.17 20.41 -7.70
CA GLN A 313 -62.48 20.97 -7.36
C GLN A 313 -62.86 22.13 -8.31
N GLN A 314 -61.92 23.04 -8.61
CA GLN A 314 -62.14 24.10 -9.60
C GLN A 314 -62.41 23.57 -11.02
N VAL A 315 -61.76 22.47 -11.41
CA VAL A 315 -62.00 21.82 -12.70
C VAL A 315 -63.39 21.18 -12.75
N GLN A 316 -63.83 20.55 -11.65
CA GLN A 316 -65.17 20.00 -11.53
C GLN A 316 -66.24 21.10 -11.59
N GLU A 317 -66.11 22.18 -10.81
CA GLU A 317 -67.04 23.31 -10.85
C GLU A 317 -67.13 23.96 -12.24
N LYS A 318 -65.99 24.10 -12.94
CA LYS A 318 -65.96 24.62 -14.32
C LYS A 318 -66.66 23.66 -15.30
N ARG A 319 -66.55 22.34 -15.11
CA ARG A 319 -67.25 21.33 -15.91
C ARG A 319 -68.76 21.36 -15.64
N GLU A 320 -69.17 21.49 -14.38
CA GLU A 320 -70.58 21.60 -14.00
C GLU A 320 -71.22 22.88 -14.54
N LYS A 321 -70.54 24.03 -14.44
CA LYS A 321 -71.01 25.30 -15.04
C LYS A 321 -71.11 25.21 -16.57
N LYS A 322 -70.18 24.52 -17.25
CA LYS A 322 -70.26 24.29 -18.71
C LYS A 322 -71.41 23.36 -19.09
N ASN A 323 -71.69 22.33 -18.29
CA ASN A 323 -72.81 21.42 -18.53
C ASN A 323 -74.16 22.10 -18.28
N ALA A 324 -74.25 22.97 -17.26
CA ALA A 324 -75.43 23.81 -17.01
C ALA A 324 -75.67 24.81 -18.16
N ALA A 325 -74.61 25.40 -18.73
CA ALA A 325 -74.71 26.32 -19.86
C ALA A 325 -75.09 25.63 -21.18
N LYS A 326 -74.67 24.37 -21.40
CA LYS A 326 -75.03 23.59 -22.60
C LYS A 326 -76.49 23.13 -22.63
N ASN A 327 -77.15 23.02 -21.47
CA ASN A 327 -78.56 22.64 -21.39
C ASN A 327 -79.52 23.81 -21.73
N ASN A 328 -79.03 25.05 -21.80
CA ASN A 328 -79.85 26.25 -22.03
C ASN A 328 -79.65 26.91 -23.41
N GLY A 329 -79.03 26.23 -24.39
CA GLY A 329 -78.66 26.86 -25.66
C GLY A 329 -78.67 25.91 -26.86
N SER A 330 -79.78 25.23 -27.11
CA SER A 330 -80.04 24.58 -28.39
C SER A 330 -81.36 25.09 -28.98
N LEU A 331 -81.30 25.93 -30.03
CA LEU A 331 -82.33 26.03 -31.07
C LEU A 331 -81.79 26.81 -32.29
N SER A 332 -81.90 26.14 -33.46
CA SER A 332 -81.68 26.60 -34.84
C SER A 332 -80.22 26.86 -35.27
N GLY A 333 -79.67 26.32 -36.36
CA GLY A 333 -80.22 25.61 -37.50
C GLY A 333 -79.72 26.28 -38.79
N GLY A 334 -79.00 25.57 -39.67
CA GLY A 334 -78.79 26.03 -41.04
C GLY A 334 -77.49 25.63 -41.74
N LYS A 335 -77.62 24.67 -42.67
CA LYS A 335 -76.64 24.13 -43.64
C LYS A 335 -75.85 25.17 -44.46
N LYS A 336 -74.61 24.84 -44.84
CA LYS A 336 -74.12 24.74 -46.25
C LYS A 336 -72.66 24.23 -46.32
N SER A 337 -72.40 23.37 -47.30
CA SER A 337 -71.09 22.79 -47.70
C SER A 337 -70.53 23.54 -48.94
N PRO A 338 -69.46 23.08 -49.61
CA PRO A 338 -68.04 22.97 -49.22
C PRO A 338 -67.09 23.69 -50.23
N LYS A 339 -65.76 23.78 -50.00
CA LYS A 339 -64.75 23.75 -51.09
C LYS A 339 -63.28 23.65 -50.65
N ILE A 340 -62.53 22.95 -51.50
CA ILE A 340 -61.14 22.48 -51.50
C ILE A 340 -60.17 23.54 -52.07
N LYS A 341 -58.89 23.49 -51.69
CA LYS A 341 -57.68 23.68 -52.56
C LYS A 341 -56.42 23.36 -51.72
N ASP A 342 -55.68 22.28 -51.97
CA ASP A 342 -54.70 21.96 -53.04
C ASP A 342 -53.30 22.57 -52.88
N GLY A 343 -52.28 21.71 -53.02
CA GLY A 343 -50.86 22.10 -53.20
C GLY A 343 -49.85 21.17 -52.53
N LYS A 344 -49.68 19.93 -53.00
CA LYS A 344 -48.52 19.42 -53.80
C LYS A 344 -47.18 19.32 -53.03
N LYS A 345 -46.73 18.08 -52.73
CA LYS A 345 -45.75 17.24 -53.51
C LYS A 345 -44.31 17.72 -53.27
N LYS A 346 -43.30 16.93 -52.89
CA LYS A 346 -42.76 15.58 -53.20
C LYS A 346 -41.49 15.48 -52.28
N SER A 347 -40.75 14.40 -52.05
CA SER A 347 -40.70 12.99 -52.44
C SER A 347 -39.63 12.34 -51.54
N LYS A 348 -39.83 11.05 -51.26
CA LYS A 348 -38.89 10.11 -50.63
C LYS A 348 -37.48 10.13 -51.24
N CYS A 349 -36.47 9.86 -50.42
CA CYS A 349 -35.44 8.89 -50.76
C CYS A 349 -35.07 8.06 -49.52
N ILE A 350 -34.71 6.81 -49.76
CA ILE A 350 -34.62 5.68 -48.83
C ILE A 350 -33.15 5.44 -48.44
N VAL A 351 -33.01 4.93 -47.24
CA VAL A 351 -31.87 4.26 -46.56
C VAL A 351 -30.90 3.50 -47.48
N MET A 352 -29.60 3.70 -47.23
CA MET A 352 -28.68 2.60 -46.90
C MET A 352 -27.74 3.06 -45.80
#